data_AF-A0A7V6XJ61-F1
#
_entry.id   AF-A0A7V6XJ61-F1
#
_cell.length_a   1.000
_cell.length_b   1.000
_cell.length_c   1.000
_cell.angle_alpha   90.00
_cell.angle_beta   90.00
_cell.angle_gamma   90.00
#
_symmetry.space_group_name_H-M   'P 1'
#
loop_
_entity.id
_entity.type
_entity.pdbx_description
1 polymer ?
#
loop_
_entity_poly.entity_id
_entity_poly.type
_entity_poly.pdbx_seq_one_letter_code
_entity_poly.pdbx_strand_id
1 'polypeptide(L)' 'MWTVIHMTQDISIARKICSLLAHEGFLVKMDEFDQISGKEKLFYEVFVLESEAEEAQAILLEQMFL' A
#
# COMPACT_ATOMS: atom_id res chain seq x y z
N MET A 1 7.99 8.06 -10.44
CA MET A 1 7.00 7.07 -10.91
C MET A 1 6.06 6.73 -9.75
N TRP A 2 4.98 5.95 -9.94
CA TRP A 2 4.26 5.34 -8.81
C TRP A 2 4.91 4.00 -8.50
N THR A 3 5.11 3.69 -7.23
CA THR A 3 5.70 2.40 -6.79
C THR A 3 4.84 1.75 -5.72
N VAL A 4 4.77 0.42 -5.75
CA VAL A 4 4.06 -0.37 -4.73
C VAL A 4 4.94 -0.48 -3.50
N ILE A 5 4.41 -0.08 -2.35
CA ILE A 5 5.11 -0.18 -1.05
C ILE A 5 4.51 -1.25 -0.14
N HIS A 6 3.28 -1.69 -0.40
CA HIS A 6 2.62 -2.74 0.36
C HIS A 6 1.57 -3.46 -0.49
N MET A 7 1.42 -4.78 -0.27
CA MET A 7 0.39 -5.60 -0.91
C MET A 7 -0.26 -6.51 0.13
N THR A 8 -1.58 -6.53 0.19
CA THR A 8 -2.34 -7.34 1.17
C THR A 8 -3.63 -7.89 0.57
N GLN A 9 -4.15 -8.99 1.10
CA GLN A 9 -5.48 -9.52 0.76
C GLN A 9 -6.60 -8.89 1.59
N ASP A 10 -6.25 -8.14 2.64
CA ASP A 10 -7.22 -7.48 3.51
C ASP A 10 -7.39 -6.01 3.13
N ILE A 11 -8.53 -5.68 2.53
CA ILE A 11 -8.89 -4.30 2.17
C ILE A 11 -8.86 -3.35 3.36
N SER A 12 -9.15 -3.84 4.57
CA SER A 12 -9.15 -3.04 5.79
C SER A 12 -7.73 -2.60 6.15
N ILE A 13 -6.75 -3.47 5.94
CA ILE A 13 -5.33 -3.14 6.14
C ILE A 13 -4.88 -2.13 5.09
N ALA A 14 -5.17 -2.37 3.81
CA ALA A 14 -4.81 -1.44 2.73
C ALA A 14 -5.40 -0.03 2.95
N ARG A 15 -6.68 0.06 3.36
CA ARG A 15 -7.34 1.33 3.69
C ARG A 15 -6.73 2.04 4.90
N LYS A 16 -6.35 1.29 5.94
CA LYS A 16 -5.67 1.85 7.12
C LYS A 16 -4.31 2.44 6.73
N ILE A 17 -3.54 1.71 5.92
CA ILE A 17 -2.26 2.18 5.40
C ILE A 17 -2.44 3.45 4.58
N CYS A 18 -3.40 3.50 3.64
CA CYS A 18 -3.66 4.71 2.87
C CYS A 18 -4.09 5.89 3.76
N SER A 19 -4.91 5.64 4.77
CA SER A 19 -5.37 6.71 5.68
C SER A 19 -4.22 7.27 6.52
N LEU A 20 -3.34 6.39 7.01
CA LEU A 20 -2.12 6.77 7.73
C LEU A 20 -1.20 7.61 6.84
N LEU A 21 -0.83 7.11 5.66
CA LEU A 21 0.09 7.81 4.77
C LEU A 21 -0.48 9.14 4.27
N ALA A 22 -1.77 9.21 3.97
CA ALA A 22 -2.43 10.47 3.63
C ALA A 22 -2.41 11.49 4.79
N HIS A 23 -2.52 11.01 6.04
CA HIS A 23 -2.43 11.86 7.22
C HIS A 23 -1.02 12.44 7.42
N GLU A 24 0.01 11.64 7.14
CA GLU A 24 1.41 12.05 7.19
C GLU A 24 1.82 12.93 5.98
N GLY A 25 0.92 13.18 5.04
CA GLY A 25 1.13 14.11 3.92
C GLY A 25 1.59 13.47 2.61
N PHE A 26 1.62 12.14 2.53
CA PHE A 26 2.00 11.42 1.31
C PHE A 26 0.87 11.42 0.29
N LEU A 27 1.25 11.51 -0.99
CA LEU A 27 0.32 11.23 -2.08
C LEU A 27 0.23 9.71 -2.27
N VAL A 28 -0.85 9.11 -1.76
CA VAL A 28 -1.06 7.66 -1.75
C VAL A 28 -2.28 7.27 -2.59
N LYS A 29 -2.23 6.11 -3.25
CA LYS A 29 -3.38 5.48 -3.90
C LYS A 29 -3.41 3.98 -3.65
N MET A 30 -4.59 3.38 -3.81
CA MET A 30 -4.81 1.94 -3.69
C MET A 30 -5.37 1.42 -5.02
N ASP A 31 -4.93 0.24 -5.44
CA ASP A 31 -5.50 -0.47 -6.59
C ASP A 31 -5.80 -1.93 -6.26
N GLU A 32 -6.72 -2.51 -7.01
CA GLU A 32 -7.11 -3.92 -6.92
C GLU A 32 -6.36 -4.72 -7.98
N PHE A 33 -5.63 -5.74 -7.56
CA PHE A 33 -4.88 -6.63 -8.44
C PHE A 33 -5.38 -8.07 -8.30
N ASP A 34 -5.87 -8.64 -9.41
CA ASP A 34 -6.19 -10.07 -9.49
C ASP A 34 -5.03 -10.83 -10.16
N GLN A 35 -4.54 -11.87 -9.48
CA GLN A 35 -3.52 -12.72 -10.07
C GLN A 35 -4.18 -13.70 -11.06
N ILE A 36 -4.19 -13.34 -12.34
CA ILE A 36 -4.74 -14.14 -13.45
C ILE A 36 -3.94 -15.44 -13.61
N SER A 37 -4.24 -16.48 -12.81
CA SER A 37 -3.93 -17.89 -13.05
C SER A 37 -4.56 -18.78 -11.97
N GLY A 38 -5.86 -19.05 -12.11
CA GLY A 38 -6.50 -20.26 -11.57
C GLY A 38 -6.84 -20.29 -10.07
N LYS A 39 -6.48 -19.27 -9.29
CA LYS A 39 -6.97 -19.05 -7.93
C LYS A 39 -7.24 -17.55 -7.77
N GLU A 40 -8.50 -17.13 -7.91
CA GLU A 40 -8.95 -15.76 -7.65
C GLU A 40 -8.54 -15.36 -6.23
N LYS A 41 -7.42 -14.66 -6.11
CA LYS A 41 -6.98 -14.02 -4.88
C LYS A 41 -6.84 -12.55 -5.22
N LEU A 42 -7.82 -11.78 -4.79
CA LEU A 42 -7.82 -10.33 -4.88
C LEU A 42 -6.79 -9.78 -3.90
N PHE A 43 -5.82 -9.05 -4.44
CA PHE A 43 -4.85 -8.29 -3.68
C PHE A 43 -5.16 -6.81 -3.80
N TYR A 44 -4.79 -6.07 -2.76
CA TYR A 44 -4.83 -4.61 -2.73
C TYR A 44 -3.40 -4.12 -2.66
N GLU A 45 -3.00 -3.36 -3.68
CA GLU A 45 -1.70 -2.73 -3.77
C GLU A 45 -1.80 -1.28 -3.29
N VAL A 46 -0.86 -0.87 -2.43
CA VAL A 46 -0.72 0.52 -1.97
C VAL A 46 0.48 1.15 -2.66
N PHE A 47 0.25 2.30 -3.28
CA PHE A 47 1.26 3.04 -4.03
C PHE A 47 1.53 4.40 -3.43
N VAL A 48 2.78 4.83 -3.53
CA VAL A 48 3.22 6.22 -3.29
C VAL A 48 4.10 6.69 -4.46
N LEU A 49 4.48 7.96 -4.46
CA LEU A 49 5.52 8.43 -5.37
C LEU A 49 6.83 7.73 -5.04
N GLU A 50 7.54 7.30 -6.07
CA GLU A 50 8.84 6.62 -5.96
C GLU A 50 9.85 7.41 -5.12
N SER A 51 9.84 8.74 -5.21
CA SER A 51 10.68 9.63 -4.41
C SER A 51 10.38 9.60 -2.91
N GLU A 52 9.22 9.08 -2.51
CA GLU A 52 8.72 9.03 -1.14
C GLU A 52 8.69 7.60 -0.57
N ALA A 53 9.08 6.60 -1.38
CA ALA A 53 8.86 5.19 -1.07
C ALA A 53 9.60 4.71 0.18
N GLU A 54 10.86 5.14 0.34
CA GLU A 54 11.68 4.77 1.49
C GLU A 54 11.12 5.36 2.79
N GLU A 55 10.72 6.63 2.77
CA GLU A 55 10.15 7.33 3.93
C GLU A 55 8.78 6.74 4.30
N ALA A 56 7.92 6.49 3.31
CA ALA A 56 6.64 5.84 3.54
C ALA A 56 6.81 4.45 4.16
N GLN A 57 7.79 3.65 3.71
CA GLN A 57 8.09 2.33 4.29
C GLN A 57 8.60 2.42 5.73
N ALA A 58 9.41 3.44 6.05
CA ALA A 58 9.86 3.67 7.42
C ALA A 58 8.67 3.91 8.37
N ILE A 59 7.72 4.76 7.97
CA ILE A 59 6.49 5.01 8.75
C ILE A 59 5.69 3.72 8.96
N LEU A 60 5.57 2.87 7.93
CA LEU A 60 4.85 1.59 8.06
C LEU A 60 5.53 0.63 9.05
N LEU A 61 6.87 0.61 9.10
CA LEU A 61 7.62 -0.17 10.08
C LEU A 61 7.41 0.37 11.50
N GLU A 62 7.44 1.69 11.69
CA GLU A 62 7.21 2.32 13.00
C GLU A 62 5.80 2.02 13.54
N GLN A 63 4.81 1.94 12.65
CA GLN A 63 3.42 1.62 12.99
C GLN A 63 3.12 0.10 13.00
N MET A 64 4.13 -0.76 12.84
CA MET A 64 4.01 -2.23 12.84
C MET A 64 3.07 -2.80 11.76
N PHE A 65 3.00 -2.15 10.59
CA PHE A 65 2.29 -2.68 9.41
C PHE A 65 3.15 -3.62 8.56
N LEU A 66 4.47 -3.64 8.76
CA LEU A 66 5.47 -4.45 8.07
C LEU A 66 6.27 -5.30 9.05
#